data_AF-A0A1T1D0Q2-F1
#
_entry.id   AF-A0A1T1D0Q2-F1
#
_cell.length_a   1.000
_cell.length_b   1.000
_cell.length_c   1.000
_cell.angle_alpha   90.00
_cell.angle_beta   90.00
_cell.angle_gamma   90.00
#
_symmetry.space_group_name_H-M   'P 1'
#
loop_
_entity.id
_entity.type
_entity.pdbx_description
1 polymer ?
#
loop_
_entity_poly.entity_id
_entity_poly.type
_entity_poly.pdbx_seq_one_letter_code
_entity_poly.pdbx_strand_id
1 'polypeptide(L)' 'MHIGVDKDSGLIHWVSTTDANVHDVSVAAELLHGEERVVHVDAGYQGLEKREETAGQDMECRIAMRVEQGC' A
#
# COMPACT_ATOMS: atom_id res chain seq x y z
N MET A 1 6.51 -10.17 0.15
CA MET A 1 5.24 -10.72 0.69
C MET A 1 4.45 -9.53 1.19
N HIS A 2 3.21 -9.41 0.72
CA HIS A 2 2.33 -8.28 0.96
C HIS A 2 0.98 -8.82 1.44
N ILE A 3 0.39 -8.14 2.41
CA ILE A 3 -0.85 -8.58 3.05
C ILE A 3 -1.80 -7.38 3.10
N GLY A 4 -2.98 -7.53 2.53
CA GLY A 4 -4.11 -6.61 2.72
C GLY A 4 -4.88 -7.01 3.97
N VAL A 5 -5.05 -6.07 4.90
CA VAL A 5 -5.74 -6.27 6.17
C VAL A 5 -6.79 -5.18 6.34
N ASP A 6 -8.02 -5.59 6.67
CA ASP A 6 -9.07 -4.65 7.02
C ASP A 6 -8.73 -3.95 8.34
N LYS A 7 -8.80 -2.61 8.35
CA LYS A 7 -8.34 -1.80 9.47
C LYS A 7 -9.19 -1.98 10.73
N ASP A 8 -10.50 -2.22 10.57
CA ASP A 8 -11.44 -2.22 11.69
C ASP A 8 -11.56 -3.61 12.34
N SER A 9 -11.63 -4.66 11.52
CA SER A 9 -11.75 -6.05 11.97
C SER A 9 -10.41 -6.77 12.17
N GLY A 10 -9.35 -6.31 11.49
CA GLY A 10 -8.05 -6.98 11.47
C GLY A 10 -8.02 -8.25 10.61
N LEU A 11 -9.05 -8.50 9.80
CA LEU A 11 -9.11 -9.67 8.93
C LEU A 11 -8.23 -9.49 7.69
N ILE A 12 -7.48 -10.54 7.35
CA ILE A 12 -6.76 -10.60 6.09
C ILE A 12 -7.77 -10.82 4.97
N HIS A 13 -7.75 -9.94 3.97
CA HIS A 13 -8.58 -10.07 2.77
C HIS A 13 -7.76 -10.37 1.51
N TRP A 14 -6.44 -10.15 1.54
CA TRP A 14 -5.56 -10.47 0.42
C TRP A 14 -4.13 -10.81 0.85
N VAL A 15 -3.49 -11.72 0.12
CA VAL A 15 -2.06 -12.06 0.28
C VAL A 15 -1.43 -12.17 -1.10
N SER A 16 -0.32 -11.46 -1.31
CA SER A 16 0.47 -11.53 -2.55
C SER A 16 1.96 -11.69 -2.24
N THR A 17 2.67 -12.41 -3.09
CA THR A 17 4.12 -12.65 -2.95
C THR A 17 4.81 -12.40 -4.28
N THR A 18 5.82 -11.54 -4.26
CA THR A 18 6.60 -11.17 -5.43
C THR A 18 8.08 -11.44 -5.19
N ASP A 19 8.84 -11.49 -6.28
CA ASP A 19 10.30 -11.52 -6.23
C ASP A 19 10.85 -10.23 -5.62
N ALA A 20 12.05 -10.30 -5.04
CA ALA A 20 12.67 -9.16 -4.37
C ALA A 20 13.02 -7.98 -5.29
N ASN A 21 13.01 -8.16 -6.61
CA ASN A 21 13.24 -7.07 -7.56
C ASN A 21 11.98 -6.22 -7.84
N VAL A 22 10.81 -6.69 -7.40
CA VAL A 22 9.54 -6.03 -7.65
C VAL A 22 9.31 -4.98 -6.58
N HIS A 23 9.10 -3.74 -6.99
CA HIS A 23 8.75 -2.67 -6.07
C HIS A 23 7.42 -2.93 -5.37
N ASP A 24 7.36 -2.68 -4.06
CA ASP A 24 6.17 -2.91 -3.22
C ASP A 24 4.93 -2.18 -3.76
N VAL A 25 5.15 -0.95 -4.27
CA VAL A 25 4.11 -0.11 -4.87
C VAL A 25 3.49 -0.69 -6.16
N SER A 26 4.12 -1.69 -6.79
CA SER A 26 3.54 -2.40 -7.95
C SER A 26 2.50 -3.44 -7.58
N VAL A 27 2.48 -3.88 -6.33
CA VAL A 27 1.52 -4.89 -5.83
C VAL A 27 0.32 -4.22 -5.17
N ALA A 28 0.40 -2.92 -4.91
CA ALA A 28 -0.59 -2.19 -4.12
C ALA A 28 -2.01 -2.24 -4.70
N ALA A 29 -2.16 -2.23 -6.02
CA ALA A 29 -3.47 -2.35 -6.68
C ALA A 29 -4.13 -3.72 -6.48
N GLU A 30 -3.36 -4.77 -6.18
CA GLU A 30 -3.92 -6.08 -5.81
C GLU A 30 -4.43 -6.10 -4.36
N LEU A 31 -3.83 -5.27 -3.50
CA LEU A 31 -4.17 -5.20 -2.07
C LEU A 31 -5.38 -4.31 -1.80
N LEU A 32 -5.72 -3.42 -2.74
CA LEU A 32 -6.76 -2.42 -2.58
C LEU A 32 -7.92 -2.76 -3.52
N HIS A 33 -9.15 -2.66 -3.02
CA HIS A 33 -10.35 -3.04 -3.75
C HIS A 33 -11.26 -1.86 -4.09
N GLY A 34 -10.87 -0.63 -3.70
CA GLY A 34 -11.55 0.62 -4.04
C GLY A 34 -12.63 1.05 -3.07
N GLU A 35 -12.84 0.29 -1.99
CA GLU A 35 -13.73 0.66 -0.89
C GLU A 35 -12.95 1.33 0.26
N GLU A 36 -11.61 1.25 0.23
CA GLU A 36 -10.73 1.79 1.25
C GLU A 36 -10.70 3.32 1.18
N ARG A 37 -11.08 3.97 2.29
CA ARG A 37 -11.00 5.43 2.44
C ARG A 37 -9.69 5.90 3.07
N VAL A 38 -9.06 5.05 3.87
CA VAL A 38 -7.78 5.34 4.53
C VAL A 38 -6.92 4.10 4.43
N VAL A 39 -5.74 4.25 3.84
CA VAL A 39 -4.78 3.16 3.63
C VAL A 39 -3.52 3.46 4.43
N HIS A 40 -3.11 2.52 5.27
CA HIS A 40 -1.86 2.61 6.04
C HIS A 40 -0.84 1.66 5.40
N VAL A 41 0.29 2.20 4.98
CA VAL A 41 1.34 1.44 4.28
C VAL A 41 2.72 1.87 4.78
N ASP A 42 3.72 1.02 4.59
CA ASP A 42 5.10 1.34 4.92
C ASP A 42 5.76 2.26 3.87
N ALA A 43 7.01 2.65 4.14
CA ALA A 43 7.78 3.54 3.27
C ALA A 43 8.07 2.96 1.86
N GLY A 44 7.93 1.64 1.64
CA GLY A 44 8.08 1.01 0.33
C GLY A 44 6.96 1.37 -0.65
N TYR A 45 5.82 1.85 -0.14
CA TYR A 45 4.67 2.30 -0.92
C TYR A 45 4.67 3.81 -1.22
N GLN A 46 5.84 4.46 -1.14
CA GLN A 46 5.95 5.87 -1.52
C GLN A 46 5.47 6.10 -2.96
N GLY A 47 4.62 7.12 -3.14
CA GLY A 47 4.05 7.48 -4.44
C GLY A 47 2.84 6.65 -4.87
N LEU A 48 2.31 5.77 -4.00
CA LEU A 48 1.13 4.95 -4.25
C LEU A 48 -0.06 5.75 -4.82
N GLU A 49 -0.39 6.89 -4.22
CA GLU A 49 -1.51 7.76 -4.64
C GLU A 49 -1.38 8.33 -6.07
N LYS A 50 -0.18 8.29 -6.66
CA LYS A 50 0.13 8.91 -7.96
C LYS A 50 0.20 7.91 -9.11
N ARG A 51 0.11 6.61 -8.84
CA ARG A 51 0.18 5.57 -9.88
C ARG A 51 -1.13 5.49 -10.63
N GLU A 52 -1.08 5.14 -11.91
CA GLU A 52 -2.29 5.05 -12.75
C GLU A 52 -3.30 4.02 -12.22
N GLU A 53 -2.83 2.94 -11.61
CA GLU A 53 -3.68 1.86 -11.10
C GLU A 53 -4.51 2.27 -9.86
N THR A 54 -4.08 3.31 -9.15
CA THR A 54 -4.70 3.83 -7.92
C THR A 54 -5.13 5.29 -8.04
N ALA A 55 -4.70 5.98 -9.10
CA ALA A 55 -5.04 7.35 -9.41
C ALA A 55 -6.55 7.46 -9.69
N GLY A 56 -7.25 8.18 -8.82
CA GLY A 56 -8.69 8.38 -8.92
C GLY A 56 -9.50 7.62 -7.86
N GLN A 57 -8.87 6.78 -7.05
CA GLN A 57 -9.49 6.30 -5.82
C GLN A 57 -9.50 7.43 -4.78
N ASP A 58 -10.67 7.73 -4.20
CA ASP A 58 -10.83 8.74 -3.16
C ASP A 58 -10.37 8.17 -1.80
N MET A 59 -9.05 8.02 -1.65
CA MET A 59 -8.42 7.44 -0.46
C MET A 59 -7.32 8.33 0.10
N GLU A 60 -7.23 8.39 1.44
CA GLU A 60 -6.11 9.00 2.15
C GLU A 60 -5.02 7.94 2.38
N CYS A 61 -3.85 8.11 1.76
CA CYS A 61 -2.68 7.27 2.03
C CYS A 61 -1.84 7.81 3.18
N ARG A 62 -1.70 7.03 4.26
CA ARG A 62 -0.76 7.28 5.35
C ARG A 62 0.45 6.37 5.21
N ILE A 63 1.49 6.91 4.59
CA ILE A 63 2.77 6.24 4.41
C ILE A 63 3.62 6.46 5.66
N ALA A 64 4.08 5.37 6.28
CA ALA A 64 5.00 5.46 7.41
C ALA A 64 6.30 6.15 6.97
N MET A 65 6.70 7.20 7.70
CA MET A 65 7.95 7.90 7.40
C MET A 65 9.15 7.06 7.80
N ARG A 66 10.16 6.98 6.93
CA ARG A 66 11.47 6.43 7.27
C ARG A 66 12.27 7.50 8.01
N VAL A 67 12.76 7.20 9.21
CA VAL A 67 13.52 8.16 10.06
C VAL A 67 14.92 8.47 9.50
N GLU A 68 15.35 7.81 8.43
CA GLU A 68 16.72 7.89 7.90
C GLU A 68 16.76 8.48 6.48
N GLN A 69 16.82 9.81 6.41
CA GLN A 69 17.63 10.52 5.42
C GLN A 69 18.38 11.64 6.14
N GLY A 70 19.45 11.22 6.81
CA GLY A 70 20.37 12.05 7.56
C GLY A 70 21.75 11.39 7.63
N CYS A 71 22.46 11.42 6.51
CA CYS A 71 23.91 11.50 6.41
C CYS A 71 24.27 12.21 5.10
#